data_AF-A0A1D6I3R1-F1
#
_entry.id   AF-A0A1D6I3R1-F1
#
_cell.length_a   1.000
_cell.length_b   1.000
_cell.length_c   1.000
_cell.angle_alpha   90.00
_cell.angle_beta   90.00
_cell.angle_gamma   90.00
#
_symmetry.space_group_name_H-M   'P 1'
#
loop_
_entity.id
_entity.type
_entity.pdbx_description
1 polymer ?
#
loop_
_entity_poly.entity_id
_entity_poly.type
_entity_poly.pdbx_seq_one_letter_code
_entity_poly.pdbx_strand_id
1 'polypeptide(L)'
;MAAYLSMGEAQRRIGDYLSRVTNAISCSDAAALASLLSVSSAPASTPLSDALAAIPDFPRLAGDRYPDLADLLVPLLRAIHFHSIQRFADAYSSFEKASNAFLQEFRNWETPWAMEAMHTVALEIRLIAEKIGSLRRMERTLTSFRRLGLF
;
A
#
# COMPACT_ATOMS: atom_id res chain seq x y z
N MET A 1 15.67 14.00 -9.23
CA MET A 1 15.30 15.43 -9.34
C MET A 1 13.79 15.50 -9.09
N ALA A 2 13.36 15.71 -7.85
CA ALA A 2 11.93 15.81 -7.55
C ALA A 2 11.43 17.15 -8.11
N ALA A 3 10.58 17.11 -9.13
CA ALA A 3 9.80 18.27 -9.49
C ALA A 3 8.99 18.67 -8.24
N TYR A 4 9.01 19.95 -7.87
CA TYR A 4 8.17 20.44 -6.77
C TYR A 4 6.71 20.17 -7.12
N LEU A 5 6.17 19.07 -6.58
CA LEU A 5 4.77 18.73 -6.70
C LEU A 5 4.02 19.76 -5.86
N SER A 6 3.14 20.55 -6.49
CA SER A 6 2.30 21.49 -5.76
C SER A 6 1.43 20.72 -4.76
N MET A 7 1.26 21.26 -3.56
CA MET A 7 0.42 20.67 -2.51
C MET A 7 -0.99 20.30 -3.02
N GLY A 8 -1.59 21.18 -3.84
CA GLY A 8 -2.92 20.94 -4.42
C GLY A 8 -2.94 19.80 -5.44
N GLU A 9 -1.86 19.61 -6.20
CA GLU A 9 -1.72 18.49 -7.14
C GLU A 9 -1.52 17.17 -6.38
N ALA A 10 -0.76 17.18 -5.29
CA ALA A 10 -0.60 16.03 -4.41
C ALA A 10 -1.94 15.62 -3.77
N GLN A 11 -2.71 16.58 -3.26
CA GLN A 11 -4.05 16.33 -2.71
C GLN A 11 -5.00 15.78 -3.76
N ARG A 12 -4.96 16.32 -4.98
CA ARG A 12 -5.76 15.84 -6.11
C ARG A 12 -5.44 14.39 -6.43
N ARG A 13 -4.17 14.01 -6.54
CA ARG A 13 -3.75 12.63 -6.85
C ARG A 13 -4.19 11.62 -5.78
N ILE A 14 -4.08 11.99 -4.51
CA ILE A 14 -4.58 11.16 -3.41
C ILE A 14 -6.11 11.04 -3.51
N GLY A 15 -6.82 12.15 -3.72
CA GLY A 15 -8.27 12.16 -3.92
C GLY A 15 -8.71 11.26 -5.09
N ASP A 16 -8.07 11.39 -6.25
CA ASP A 16 -8.35 10.61 -7.46
C ASP A 16 -8.06 9.11 -7.25
N TYR A 17 -7.06 8.76 -6.45
CA TYR A 17 -6.82 7.37 -6.05
C TYR A 17 -7.96 6.86 -5.16
N LEU A 18 -8.33 7.60 -4.11
CA LEU A 18 -9.39 7.20 -3.19
C LEU A 18 -10.73 7.03 -3.92
N SER A 19 -11.08 7.96 -4.80
CA SER A 19 -12.31 7.88 -5.61
C SER A 19 -12.30 6.67 -6.55
N ARG A 20 -11.15 6.26 -7.08
CA ARG A 20 -11.03 5.03 -7.87
C ARG A 20 -11.26 3.77 -7.02
N VAL A 21 -10.76 3.73 -5.79
CA VAL A 21 -11.02 2.60 -4.88
C VAL A 21 -12.50 2.50 -4.56
N THR A 22 -13.13 3.60 -4.16
CA THR A 22 -14.58 3.63 -3.86
C THR A 22 -15.40 3.25 -5.08
N ASN A 23 -15.06 3.78 -6.27
CA ASN A 23 -15.77 3.43 -7.50
C ASN A 23 -15.63 1.95 -7.85
N ALA A 24 -14.45 1.36 -7.69
CA ALA A 24 -14.25 -0.08 -7.91
C ALA A 24 -15.12 -0.93 -6.97
N ILE A 25 -15.26 -0.52 -5.70
CA ILE A 25 -16.14 -1.19 -4.74
C ILE A 25 -17.62 -1.02 -5.15
N SER A 26 -18.06 0.20 -5.46
CA SER A 26 -19.44 0.48 -5.86
C SER A 26 -19.86 -0.21 -7.16
N CYS A 27 -18.94 -0.37 -8.11
CA CYS A 27 -19.18 -1.09 -9.37
C CYS A 27 -18.93 -2.60 -9.28
N SER A 28 -18.48 -3.10 -8.12
CA SER A 28 -18.05 -4.49 -7.95
C SER A 28 -16.99 -4.92 -8.96
N ASP A 29 -16.08 -4.00 -9.32
CA ASP A 29 -14.99 -4.22 -10.26
C ASP A 29 -13.74 -4.73 -9.53
N ALA A 30 -13.59 -6.05 -9.52
CA ALA A 30 -12.52 -6.75 -8.82
C ALA A 30 -11.15 -6.51 -9.46
N ALA A 31 -11.08 -6.38 -10.78
CA ALA A 31 -9.83 -6.18 -11.52
C ALA A 31 -9.28 -4.77 -11.26
N ALA A 32 -10.15 -3.75 -11.29
CA ALA A 32 -9.78 -2.39 -10.90
C ALA A 32 -9.30 -2.35 -9.44
N LEU A 33 -10.04 -2.99 -8.53
CA LEU A 33 -9.67 -3.03 -7.12
C LEU A 33 -8.34 -3.77 -6.88
N ALA A 34 -8.13 -4.92 -7.53
CA ALA A 34 -6.87 -5.65 -7.50
C ALA A 34 -5.69 -4.77 -7.93
N SER A 35 -5.83 -4.04 -9.04
CA SER A 35 -4.79 -3.15 -9.54
C SER A 35 -4.42 -2.03 -8.56
N LEU A 36 -5.41 -1.52 -7.80
CA LEU A 36 -5.22 -0.47 -6.79
C LEU A 36 -4.59 -1.03 -5.51
N LEU A 37 -4.90 -2.29 -5.16
CA LEU A 37 -4.32 -2.98 -4.01
C LEU A 37 -2.87 -3.46 -4.25
N SER A 38 -2.40 -3.51 -5.50
CA SER A 38 -1.04 -3.95 -5.83
C SER A 38 0.02 -2.90 -5.44
N VAL A 39 0.52 -2.99 -4.21
CA VAL A 39 1.55 -2.09 -3.66
C VAL A 39 2.92 -2.28 -4.33
N SER A 40 3.26 -3.51 -4.70
CA SER A 40 4.59 -3.86 -5.19
C SER A 40 4.74 -3.75 -6.70
N SER A 41 3.65 -3.92 -7.46
CA SER A 41 3.68 -4.07 -8.92
C SER A 41 2.93 -2.99 -9.71
N ALA A 42 2.16 -2.11 -9.06
CA ALA A 42 1.34 -1.15 -9.80
C ALA A 42 2.19 -0.02 -10.42
N PRO A 43 2.06 0.24 -11.74
CA PRO A 43 2.66 1.41 -12.39
C PRO A 43 2.07 2.75 -11.88
N ALA A 44 0.90 2.70 -11.24
CA ALA A 44 0.29 3.84 -10.56
C ALA A 44 0.93 4.16 -9.19
N SER A 45 1.81 3.30 -8.66
CA SER A 45 2.44 3.50 -7.36
C SER A 45 3.38 4.69 -7.37
N THR A 46 4.12 4.97 -8.45
CA THR A 46 5.10 6.06 -8.49
C THR A 46 4.48 7.46 -8.32
N PRO A 47 3.48 7.90 -9.11
CA PRO A 47 2.91 9.24 -8.96
C PRO A 47 2.10 9.43 -7.67
N LEU A 48 1.57 8.35 -7.11
CA LEU A 48 0.87 8.37 -5.82
C LEU A 48 1.86 8.42 -4.66
N SER A 49 2.93 7.63 -4.68
CA SER A 49 3.98 7.64 -3.66
C SER A 49 4.63 9.01 -3.53
N ASP A 50 4.89 9.70 -4.64
CA ASP A 50 5.41 11.08 -4.64
C ASP A 50 4.41 12.05 -3.97
N ALA A 51 3.10 11.89 -4.24
CA ALA A 51 2.06 12.70 -3.61
C ALA A 51 1.92 12.43 -2.10
N LEU A 52 2.04 11.16 -1.68
CA LEU A 52 2.03 10.77 -0.27
C LEU A 52 3.26 11.29 0.48
N ALA A 53 4.43 11.33 -0.17
CA ALA A 53 5.63 11.92 0.40
C ALA A 53 5.52 13.45 0.58
N ALA A 54 4.76 14.13 -0.29
CA ALA A 54 4.54 15.58 -0.20
C ALA A 54 3.56 15.99 0.91
N ILE A 55 2.71 15.08 1.40
CA ILE A 55 1.63 15.42 2.36
C ILE A 55 1.71 14.52 3.60
N PRO A 56 2.39 14.94 4.68
CA PRO A 56 2.49 14.13 5.91
C PRO A 56 1.14 13.75 6.53
N ASP A 57 0.14 14.63 6.41
CA ASP A 57 -1.22 14.44 6.96
C ASP A 57 -2.20 13.73 6.00
N PHE A 58 -1.69 13.00 4.99
CA PHE A 58 -2.53 12.19 4.09
C PHE A 58 -3.48 11.21 4.82
N PRO A 59 -3.16 10.65 6.01
CA PRO A 59 -4.09 9.78 6.73
C PRO A 59 -5.38 10.48 7.13
N ARG A 60 -5.30 11.75 7.54
CA ARG A 60 -6.48 12.55 7.93
C ARG A 60 -7.31 12.88 6.70
N LEU A 61 -6.67 13.30 5.61
CA LEU A 61 -7.33 13.59 4.34
C LEU A 61 -8.13 12.39 3.80
N ALA A 62 -7.60 11.17 3.94
CA ALA A 62 -8.29 9.97 3.52
C ALA A 62 -9.45 9.61 4.47
N GLY A 63 -9.22 9.66 5.79
CA GLY A 63 -10.22 9.35 6.79
C GLY A 63 -11.42 10.30 6.79
N ASP A 64 -11.18 11.60 6.62
CA ASP A 64 -12.25 12.62 6.59
C ASP A 64 -13.13 12.50 5.34
N ARG A 65 -12.57 12.02 4.22
CA ARG A 65 -13.29 11.92 2.96
C ARG A 65 -14.13 10.64 2.84
N TYR A 66 -13.64 9.53 3.38
CA TYR A 66 -14.30 8.22 3.33
C TYR A 66 -14.24 7.54 4.70
N PRO A 67 -15.07 7.98 5.67
CA PRO A 67 -15.01 7.47 7.04
C PRO A 67 -15.32 5.97 7.12
N ASP A 68 -16.26 5.49 6.31
CA ASP A 68 -16.69 4.07 6.30
C ASP A 68 -15.58 3.11 5.84
N LEU A 69 -14.63 3.61 5.04
CA LEU A 69 -13.51 2.83 4.52
C LEU A 69 -12.18 3.25 5.14
N ALA A 70 -12.19 4.12 6.17
CA ALA A 70 -10.96 4.68 6.73
C ALA A 70 -10.04 3.59 7.30
N ASP A 71 -10.61 2.55 7.92
CA ASP A 71 -9.88 1.41 8.47
C ASP A 71 -9.16 0.57 7.40
N LEU A 72 -9.61 0.64 6.14
CA LEU A 72 -8.95 0.04 4.98
C LEU A 72 -7.98 1.01 4.31
N LEU A 73 -8.44 2.21 3.99
CA LEU A 73 -7.77 3.17 3.11
C LEU A 73 -6.53 3.78 3.78
N VAL A 74 -6.63 4.15 5.06
CA VAL A 74 -5.52 4.76 5.79
C VAL A 74 -4.30 3.83 5.89
N PRO A 75 -4.44 2.57 6.37
CA PRO A 75 -3.31 1.66 6.40
C PRO A 75 -2.80 1.27 5.00
N LEU A 76 -3.67 1.23 3.98
CA LEU A 76 -3.25 0.97 2.60
C LEU A 76 -2.35 2.09 2.05
N LEU A 77 -2.75 3.36 2.22
CA LEU A 77 -1.91 4.50 1.82
C LEU A 77 -0.58 4.51 2.56
N ARG A 78 -0.57 4.17 3.85
CA ARG A 78 0.68 4.02 4.62
C ARG A 78 1.56 2.92 4.06
N ALA A 79 0.99 1.77 3.69
CA ALA A 79 1.73 0.68 3.09
C ALA A 79 2.39 1.10 1.77
N ILE A 80 1.66 1.78 0.89
CA ILE A 80 2.17 2.32 -0.38
C ILE A 80 3.32 3.32 -0.12
N HIS A 81 3.15 4.23 0.82
CA HIS A 81 4.19 5.19 1.18
C HIS A 81 5.44 4.49 1.73
N PHE A 82 5.30 3.63 2.74
CA PHE A 82 6.44 2.91 3.33
C PHE A 82 7.16 2.01 2.32
N HIS A 83 6.41 1.36 1.43
CA HIS A 83 6.97 0.54 0.36
C HIS A 83 7.83 1.39 -0.59
N SER A 84 7.37 2.59 -0.96
CA SER A 84 8.13 3.48 -1.84
C SER A 84 9.45 3.97 -1.24
N ILE A 85 9.49 4.21 0.08
CA ILE A 85 10.72 4.58 0.80
C ILE A 85 11.52 3.37 1.31
N GLN A 86 11.24 2.17 0.79
CA GLN A 86 11.94 0.91 1.11
C GLN A 86 11.87 0.50 2.59
N ARG A 87 10.91 1.02 3.35
CA ARG A 87 10.64 0.64 4.75
C ARG A 87 9.70 -0.57 4.81
N PHE A 88 10.19 -1.72 4.36
CA PHE A 88 9.34 -2.90 4.16
C PHE A 88 8.71 -3.46 5.43
N ALA A 89 9.36 -3.35 6.59
CA ALA A 89 8.78 -3.81 7.86
C ALA A 89 7.53 -2.99 8.25
N ASP A 90 7.59 -1.66 8.09
CA ASP A 90 6.47 -0.77 8.34
C ASP A 90 5.39 -0.90 7.26
N ALA A 91 5.80 -1.13 6.00
CA ALA A 91 4.91 -1.40 4.89
C ALA A 91 4.11 -2.69 5.14
N TYR A 92 4.77 -3.76 5.59
CA TYR A 92 4.12 -5.03 5.93
C TYR A 92 3.09 -4.84 7.04
N SER A 93 3.49 -4.22 8.17
CA SER A 93 2.57 -4.02 9.30
C SER A 93 1.37 -3.14 8.93
N SER A 94 1.57 -2.14 8.08
CA SER A 94 0.49 -1.30 7.58
C SER A 94 -0.40 -2.07 6.60
N PHE A 95 0.18 -2.84 5.68
CA PHE A 95 -0.58 -3.61 4.70
C PHE A 95 -1.38 -4.75 5.36
N GLU A 96 -0.85 -5.38 6.40
CA GLU A 96 -1.56 -6.38 7.20
C GLU A 96 -2.83 -5.80 7.84
N LYS A 97 -2.76 -4.58 8.38
CA LYS A 97 -3.94 -3.87 8.91
C LYS A 97 -4.97 -3.59 7.81
N ALA A 98 -4.52 -3.10 6.66
CA ALA A 98 -5.38 -2.86 5.50
C ALA A 98 -6.04 -4.17 5.04
N SER A 99 -5.29 -5.26 5.00
CA SER A 99 -5.76 -6.59 4.61
C SER A 99 -6.82 -7.10 5.59
N ASN A 100 -6.61 -6.94 6.89
CA ASN A 100 -7.60 -7.33 7.90
C ASN A 100 -8.91 -6.55 7.77
N ALA A 101 -8.84 -5.23 7.58
CA ALA A 101 -10.02 -4.41 7.33
C ALA A 101 -10.71 -4.81 6.02
N PHE A 102 -9.94 -5.07 4.94
CA PHE A 102 -10.47 -5.57 3.68
C PHE A 102 -11.23 -6.88 3.83
N LEU A 103 -10.70 -7.83 4.61
CA LEU A 103 -11.35 -9.12 4.84
C LEU A 103 -12.64 -8.98 5.68
N GLN A 104 -12.66 -8.03 6.62
CA GLN A 104 -13.87 -7.71 7.37
C GLN A 104 -14.96 -7.13 6.46
N GLU A 105 -14.60 -6.17 5.61
CA GLU A 105 -15.51 -5.60 4.61
C GLU A 105 -15.95 -6.63 3.57
N PHE A 106 -15.03 -7.47 3.10
CA PHE A 106 -15.34 -8.56 2.17
C PHE A 106 -16.36 -9.54 2.76
N ARG A 107 -16.28 -9.84 4.06
CA ARG A 107 -17.26 -10.70 4.73
C ARG A 107 -18.67 -10.08 4.73
N ASN A 108 -18.74 -8.75 4.72
CA ASN A 108 -20.00 -8.01 4.63
C ASN A 108 -20.53 -7.95 3.18
N TRP A 109 -19.69 -8.21 2.17
CA TRP A 109 -20.10 -8.26 0.77
C TRP A 109 -20.83 -9.58 0.47
N GLU A 110 -22.11 -9.49 0.11
CA GLU A 110 -22.97 -10.65 -0.13
C GLU A 110 -22.58 -11.47 -1.36
N THR A 111 -21.69 -10.95 -2.24
CA THR A 111 -21.32 -11.58 -3.52
C THR A 111 -19.80 -11.72 -3.68
N PRO A 112 -19.31 -12.82 -4.31
CA PRO A 112 -17.88 -13.16 -4.39
C PRO A 112 -17.11 -12.36 -5.47
N TRP A 113 -17.59 -11.19 -5.87
CA TRP A 113 -16.98 -10.40 -6.93
C TRP A 113 -15.51 -10.07 -6.62
N ALA A 114 -15.18 -9.79 -5.36
CA ALA A 114 -13.84 -9.37 -4.95
C ALA A 114 -12.81 -10.51 -4.76
N MET A 115 -13.08 -11.74 -5.23
CA MET A 115 -12.14 -12.86 -5.12
C MET A 115 -10.79 -12.57 -5.78
N GLU A 116 -10.78 -11.87 -6.92
CA GLU A 116 -9.54 -11.48 -7.59
C GLU A 116 -8.72 -10.48 -6.77
N ALA A 117 -9.40 -9.52 -6.14
CA ALA A 117 -8.78 -8.58 -5.20
C ALA A 117 -8.20 -9.30 -3.98
N MET A 118 -8.88 -10.31 -3.43
CA MET A 118 -8.35 -11.16 -2.35
C MET A 118 -7.06 -11.88 -2.75
N HIS A 119 -7.00 -12.48 -3.94
CA HIS A 119 -5.78 -13.11 -4.44
C HIS A 119 -4.63 -12.11 -4.50
N THR A 120 -4.92 -10.88 -4.93
CA THR A 120 -3.91 -9.81 -4.97
C THR A 120 -3.42 -9.41 -3.59
N VAL A 121 -4.31 -9.29 -2.60
CA VAL A 121 -3.92 -9.04 -1.20
C VAL A 121 -2.97 -10.12 -0.68
N ALA A 122 -3.31 -11.40 -0.89
CA ALA A 122 -2.46 -12.51 -0.47
C ALA A 122 -1.08 -12.50 -1.15
N LEU A 123 -1.04 -12.18 -2.45
CA LEU A 123 0.20 -12.04 -3.21
C LEU A 123 1.07 -10.89 -2.69
N GLU A 124 0.49 -9.72 -2.43
CA GLU A 124 1.21 -8.55 -1.94
C GLU A 124 1.79 -8.76 -0.53
N ILE A 125 1.04 -9.39 0.39
CA ILE A 125 1.56 -9.79 1.71
C ILE A 125 2.83 -10.65 1.54
N ARG A 126 2.78 -11.65 0.66
CA ARG A 126 3.91 -12.54 0.40
C ARG A 126 5.10 -11.78 -0.20
N LEU A 127 4.87 -10.94 -1.20
CA LEU A 127 5.95 -10.17 -1.85
C LEU A 127 6.65 -9.23 -0.88
N ILE A 128 5.90 -8.52 -0.03
CA ILE A 128 6.48 -7.64 0.99
C ILE A 128 7.25 -8.47 2.04
N ALA A 129 6.71 -9.60 2.47
CA ALA A 129 7.39 -10.51 3.40
C ALA A 129 8.70 -11.07 2.84
N GLU A 130 8.72 -11.45 1.56
CA GLU A 130 9.92 -11.91 0.86
C GLU A 130 11.02 -10.83 0.82
N LYS A 131 10.64 -9.56 0.61
CA LYS A 131 11.59 -8.42 0.67
C LYS A 131 12.21 -8.28 2.07
N ILE A 132 11.43 -8.40 3.13
CA ILE A 132 11.94 -8.40 4.52
C ILE A 132 12.89 -9.58 4.75
N GLY A 133 12.51 -10.77 4.31
CA GLY A 133 13.34 -11.98 4.45
C GLY A 133 14.67 -11.87 3.72
N SER A 134 14.67 -11.31 2.51
CA SER A 134 15.87 -11.06 1.71
C SER A 134 16.81 -10.07 2.41
N LEU A 135 16.27 -8.95 2.91
CA LEU A 135 17.05 -7.97 3.67
C LEU A 135 17.70 -8.58 4.92
N ARG A 136 16.95 -9.33 5.72
CA ARG A 136 17.49 -10.01 6.91
C ARG A 136 18.54 -11.07 6.56
N ARG A 137 18.47 -11.68 5.37
CA ARG A 137 19.49 -12.62 4.91
C ARG A 137 20.78 -11.87 4.55
N MET A 138 20.67 -10.78 3.82
CA MET A 138 21.79 -9.93 3.44
C MET A 138 22.51 -9.31 4.65
N GLU A 139 21.78 -8.79 5.64
CA GLU A 139 22.37 -8.24 6.87
C GLU A 139 23.15 -9.29 7.66
N ARG A 140 22.64 -10.53 7.74
CA ARG A 140 23.36 -11.65 8.37
C ARG A 140 24.65 -11.95 7.63
N THR A 141 24.60 -12.01 6.30
CA THR A 141 25.78 -12.22 5.45
C THR A 141 26.82 -11.11 5.64
N LEU A 142 26.40 -9.84 5.65
CA LEU A 142 27.30 -8.70 5.91
C LEU A 142 27.89 -8.73 7.32
N THR A 143 27.11 -9.12 8.32
CA THR A 143 27.60 -9.29 9.70
C THR A 143 28.61 -10.43 9.79
N SER A 144 28.38 -11.53 9.09
CA SER A 144 29.34 -12.64 8.97
C SER A 144 30.63 -12.18 8.29
N PHE A 145 30.56 -11.43 7.19
CA PHE A 145 31.74 -10.87 6.52
C PHE A 145 32.52 -9.89 7.40
N ARG A 146 31.83 -9.02 8.15
CA ARG A 146 32.45 -8.09 9.11
C ARG A 146 33.13 -8.82 10.28
N ARG A 147 32.55 -9.92 10.77
CA ARG A 147 33.19 -10.78 11.79
C ARG A 147 34.42 -11.52 11.26
N LEU A 148 34.50 -11.78 9.96
CA LEU A 148 35.64 -12.42 9.31
C LEU A 148 36.76 -11.44 8.92
N GLY A 149 36.63 -10.15 9.24
CA GLY A 149 37.65 -9.14 8.98
C GLY A 149 37.82 -8.80 7.49
N LEU A 150 36.80 -9.09 6.66
CA LEU A 150 36.81 -8.80 5.23
C LEU A 150 36.38 -7.34 4.90
N PHE A 151 36.05 -6.55 5.92
CA PHE A 151 35.79 -5.11 5.89
C PHE A 151 36.13 -4.46 7.24
#